data_AF-A0A433XI19-F1
#
_entry.id   AF-A0A433XI19-F1
#
_cell.length_a   1.000
_cell.length_b   1.000
_cell.length_c   1.000
_cell.angle_alpha   90.00
_cell.angle_beta   90.00
_cell.angle_gamma   90.00
#
_symmetry.space_group_name_H-M   'P 1'
#
loop_
_entity.id
_entity.type
_entity.pdbx_description
1 polymer ?
#
loop_
_entity_poly.entity_id
_entity_poly.type
_entity_poly.pdbx_seq_one_letter_code
_entity_poly.pdbx_strand_id
1 'polypeptide(L)'
;MSSIPNFTSTGELPKGIHLCSADEFINFFSFSEYRNGFKKTISDIFDYALSRNARYLFVGGSFVTNKSDPGDIDCIIVFNRDKDVPSRTEELIVEQTKLDIMYISLEHEDEVVSYVELFLNNRFGRKVGMIQIDLYSEGKEWTTKQEVNDNTFEIIKRAYTDRRIHEVNDHQGVLVTIHGLLSQGKWNAEIAPIASSQGWIFAPYIYEYNTPDLLINPKKRQKILDDFREWIYDLHMRYPKYRISIIAHSYGSHIIASYLEGFEEFTPVFFNCIILTGSIINTNFNWNLHRATKVARVLNEIAPNDQWVSFMPNEWRGIYKKNEIFGKSGVDGFSNNSDILIQSTNNIFTHTNMIKRDVIEAKWMPFLRANRYAYQSEMALYIYNNAKNSGVLDKLHGCN
;
A
#
# COMPACT_ATOMS: atom_id res chain seq x y z
N MET A 1 2.08 28.60 -40.48
CA MET A 1 3.19 28.83 -39.52
C MET A 1 2.73 28.21 -38.22
N SER A 2 3.54 27.38 -37.58
CA SER A 2 3.14 26.71 -36.34
C SER A 2 2.85 27.74 -35.25
N SER A 3 1.73 27.60 -34.55
CA SER A 3 1.43 28.42 -33.37
C SER A 3 2.30 28.06 -32.15
N ILE A 4 3.00 26.93 -32.20
CA ILE A 4 3.89 26.46 -31.13
C ILE A 4 5.24 27.18 -31.27
N PRO A 5 5.72 27.88 -30.23
CA PRO A 5 7.01 28.55 -30.27
C PRO A 5 8.18 27.57 -30.27
N ASN A 6 9.34 28.04 -30.75
CA ASN A 6 10.58 27.29 -30.63
C ASN A 6 10.99 27.09 -29.16
N PHE A 7 11.63 25.96 -28.86
CA PHE A 7 12.16 25.67 -27.54
C PHE A 7 13.20 26.71 -27.10
N THR A 8 13.28 26.95 -25.79
CA THR A 8 14.31 27.75 -25.15
C THR A 8 15.68 27.06 -25.25
N SER A 9 16.75 27.75 -24.86
CA SER A 9 18.09 27.16 -24.75
C SER A 9 18.18 26.01 -23.74
N THR A 10 17.23 25.90 -22.80
CA THR A 10 17.13 24.79 -21.84
C THR A 10 16.32 23.62 -22.37
N GLY A 11 15.77 23.71 -23.59
CA GLY A 11 14.96 22.66 -24.20
C GLY A 11 13.50 22.62 -23.73
N GLU A 12 13.04 23.66 -23.03
CA GLU A 12 11.67 23.79 -22.53
C GLU A 12 10.86 24.71 -23.47
N LEU A 13 9.54 24.66 -23.40
CA LEU A 13 8.72 25.70 -24.03
C LEU A 13 8.91 27.03 -23.30
N PRO A 14 8.90 28.18 -24.02
CA PRO A 14 8.84 29.50 -23.40
C PRO A 14 7.69 29.60 -22.40
N LYS A 15 7.87 30.36 -21.32
CA LYS A 15 6.85 30.53 -20.27
C LYS A 15 5.48 30.95 -20.85
N GLY A 16 4.41 30.35 -20.34
CA GLY A 16 3.03 30.65 -20.74
C GLY A 16 2.27 29.43 -21.26
N ILE A 17 0.99 29.62 -21.56
CA ILE A 17 0.13 28.63 -22.19
C ILE A 17 0.12 28.92 -23.69
N HIS A 18 0.48 27.94 -24.52
CA HIS A 18 0.49 28.09 -25.98
C HIS A 18 -0.63 27.26 -26.59
N LEU A 19 -1.51 27.90 -27.36
CA LEU A 19 -2.61 27.24 -28.02
C LEU A 19 -2.17 26.62 -29.34
N CYS A 20 -2.55 25.36 -29.59
CA CYS A 20 -2.42 24.74 -30.90
C CYS A 20 -3.53 23.73 -31.17
N SER A 21 -3.71 23.39 -32.44
CA SER A 21 -4.56 22.26 -32.82
C SER A 21 -3.95 20.92 -32.44
N ALA A 22 -4.78 19.87 -32.39
CA ALA A 22 -4.34 18.49 -32.18
C ALA A 22 -3.30 18.05 -33.24
N ASP A 23 -3.55 18.37 -34.52
CA ASP A 23 -2.64 18.03 -35.62
C ASP A 23 -1.30 18.76 -35.50
N GLU A 24 -1.30 20.04 -35.14
CA GLU A 24 -0.06 20.79 -34.90
C GLU A 24 0.73 20.20 -33.73
N PHE A 25 0.06 19.82 -32.64
CA PHE A 25 0.71 19.19 -31.50
C PHE A 25 1.41 17.89 -31.90
N ILE A 26 0.67 16.98 -32.54
CA ILE A 26 1.20 15.67 -32.96
C ILE A 26 2.37 15.85 -33.93
N ASN A 27 2.25 16.75 -34.90
CA ASN A 27 3.31 16.99 -35.87
C ASN A 27 4.56 17.62 -35.24
N PHE A 28 4.40 18.55 -34.30
CA PHE A 28 5.51 19.25 -33.67
C PHE A 28 6.27 18.37 -32.66
N PHE A 29 5.56 17.61 -31.81
CA PHE A 29 6.18 16.85 -30.72
C PHE A 29 6.54 15.41 -31.09
N SER A 30 6.24 14.93 -32.30
CA SER A 30 6.60 13.59 -32.79
C SER A 30 7.88 13.56 -33.64
N PHE A 31 8.92 14.30 -33.24
CA PHE A 31 10.15 14.48 -34.02
C PHE A 31 11.17 13.35 -33.88
N SER A 32 10.98 12.39 -32.97
CA SER A 32 11.84 11.22 -32.79
C SER A 32 11.05 9.92 -32.99
N GLU A 33 11.73 8.82 -33.31
CA GLU A 33 11.11 7.49 -33.42
C GLU A 33 10.40 7.09 -32.12
N TYR A 34 11.04 7.35 -30.97
CA TYR A 34 10.44 7.13 -29.66
C TYR A 34 9.13 7.90 -29.49
N ARG A 35 9.14 9.22 -29.77
CA ARG A 35 7.95 10.08 -29.65
C ARG A 35 6.84 9.71 -30.64
N ASN A 36 7.21 9.23 -31.82
CA ASN A 36 6.27 8.78 -32.83
C ASN A 36 5.43 7.57 -32.35
N GLY A 37 5.96 6.76 -31.42
CA GLY A 37 5.22 5.68 -30.76
C GLY A 37 3.99 6.16 -29.96
N PHE A 38 3.98 7.41 -29.51
CA PHE A 38 2.90 7.98 -28.69
C PHE A 38 1.79 8.65 -29.51
N LYS A 39 1.90 8.70 -30.84
CA LYS A 39 0.90 9.39 -31.68
C LYS A 39 -0.51 8.91 -31.45
N LYS A 40 -0.69 7.58 -31.46
CA LYS A 40 -1.99 6.95 -31.24
C LYS A 40 -2.52 7.28 -29.84
N THR A 41 -1.69 7.10 -28.82
CA THR A 41 -1.99 7.45 -27.43
C THR A 41 -2.50 8.88 -27.27
N ILE A 42 -1.79 9.83 -27.85
CA ILE A 42 -2.12 11.25 -27.76
C ILE A 42 -3.42 11.55 -28.51
N SER A 43 -3.62 10.94 -29.68
CA SER A 43 -4.89 11.01 -30.42
C SER A 43 -6.05 10.50 -29.58
N ASP A 44 -5.90 9.32 -28.96
CA ASP A 44 -6.94 8.70 -28.13
C ASP A 44 -7.32 9.59 -26.93
N ILE A 45 -6.35 10.30 -26.33
CA ILE A 45 -6.58 11.27 -25.25
C ILE A 45 -7.40 12.47 -25.76
N PHE A 46 -7.06 13.00 -26.93
CA PHE A 46 -7.78 14.14 -27.51
C PHE A 46 -9.19 13.76 -27.91
N ASP A 47 -9.37 12.60 -28.55
CA ASP A 47 -10.67 12.04 -28.92
C ASP A 47 -11.54 11.81 -27.68
N TYR A 48 -10.95 11.28 -26.60
CA TYR A 48 -11.64 11.09 -25.33
C TYR A 48 -12.16 12.43 -24.78
N ALA A 49 -11.28 13.43 -24.67
CA ALA A 49 -11.65 14.74 -24.14
C ALA A 49 -12.75 15.40 -24.98
N LEU A 50 -12.65 15.32 -26.31
CA LEU A 50 -13.66 15.83 -27.23
C LEU A 50 -15.00 15.09 -27.05
N SER A 51 -14.99 13.76 -27.01
CA SER A 51 -16.20 12.94 -26.89
C SER A 51 -16.99 13.19 -25.60
N ARG A 52 -16.31 13.63 -24.54
CA ARG A 52 -16.88 13.95 -23.23
C ARG A 52 -17.20 15.43 -23.06
N ASN A 53 -17.12 16.21 -24.14
CA ASN A 53 -17.36 17.64 -24.14
C ASN A 53 -16.49 18.38 -23.10
N ALA A 54 -15.22 17.96 -22.96
CA ALA A 54 -14.25 18.62 -22.10
C ALA A 54 -14.10 20.07 -22.55
N ARG A 55 -14.01 20.99 -21.59
CA ARG A 55 -13.88 22.42 -21.86
C ARG A 55 -12.47 22.80 -22.24
N TYR A 56 -11.46 22.27 -21.53
CA TYR A 56 -10.06 22.50 -21.82
C TYR A 56 -9.28 21.20 -21.71
N LEU A 57 -8.24 21.10 -22.54
CA LEU A 57 -7.23 20.07 -22.43
C LEU A 57 -5.85 20.71 -22.48
N PHE A 58 -5.05 20.45 -21.45
CA PHE A 58 -3.70 20.95 -21.32
C PHE A 58 -2.70 19.79 -21.30
N VAL A 59 -1.54 19.97 -21.94
CA VAL A 59 -0.44 19.01 -21.94
C VAL A 59 0.83 19.71 -21.47
N GLY A 60 1.46 19.14 -20.45
CA GLY A 60 2.66 19.71 -19.83
C GLY A 60 3.78 18.69 -19.63
N GLY A 61 4.69 19.04 -18.74
CA GLY A 61 5.74 18.13 -18.28
C GLY A 61 6.76 17.73 -19.34
N SER A 62 7.26 16.50 -19.26
CA SER A 62 8.45 16.09 -20.03
C SER A 62 8.18 15.95 -21.53
N PHE A 63 6.93 15.63 -21.92
CA PHE A 63 6.56 15.41 -23.31
C PHE A 63 6.62 16.69 -24.15
N VAL A 64 6.29 17.85 -23.59
CA VAL A 64 6.34 19.15 -24.31
C VAL A 64 7.71 19.83 -24.28
N THR A 65 8.78 19.05 -24.12
CA THR A 65 10.17 19.51 -24.17
C THR A 65 10.90 18.97 -25.41
N ASN A 66 12.14 19.40 -25.64
CA ASN A 66 12.98 18.88 -26.72
C ASN A 66 13.66 17.53 -26.43
N LYS A 67 13.41 16.92 -25.26
CA LYS A 67 13.98 15.61 -24.90
C LYS A 67 13.55 14.54 -25.90
N SER A 68 14.45 13.69 -26.37
CA SER A 68 14.09 12.65 -27.35
C SER A 68 13.22 11.53 -26.77
N ASP A 69 13.30 11.32 -25.45
CA ASP A 69 12.76 10.20 -24.67
C ASP A 69 11.96 10.69 -23.43
N PRO A 70 10.80 11.35 -23.61
CA PRO A 70 9.95 11.72 -22.48
C PRO A 70 9.46 10.48 -21.71
N GLY A 71 9.40 10.58 -20.37
CA GLY A 71 9.09 9.45 -19.50
C GLY A 71 7.60 9.22 -19.24
N ASP A 72 6.80 10.27 -19.43
CA ASP A 72 5.38 10.35 -19.10
C ASP A 72 4.69 11.40 -20.02
N ILE A 73 3.38 11.26 -20.18
CA ILE A 73 2.52 12.31 -20.76
C ILE A 73 1.64 12.85 -19.64
N ASP A 74 1.91 14.10 -19.25
CA ASP A 74 1.19 14.81 -18.20
C ASP A 74 0.07 15.65 -18.84
N CYS A 75 -1.18 15.36 -18.49
CA CYS A 75 -2.36 16.03 -19.06
C CYS A 75 -3.35 16.50 -17.98
N ILE A 76 -4.02 17.62 -18.24
CA ILE A 76 -5.18 18.08 -17.44
C ILE A 76 -6.37 18.20 -18.38
N ILE A 77 -7.46 17.52 -18.04
CA ILE A 77 -8.75 17.58 -18.74
C ILE A 77 -9.76 18.25 -17.82
N VAL A 78 -10.25 19.41 -18.25
CA VAL A 78 -11.16 20.26 -17.48
C VAL A 78 -12.56 20.15 -18.05
N PHE A 79 -13.53 19.77 -17.23
CA PHE A 79 -14.96 19.69 -17.56
C PHE A 79 -15.74 20.89 -17.02
N ASN A 80 -16.95 21.12 -17.52
CA ASN A 80 -17.79 22.21 -17.02
C ASN A 80 -18.38 21.93 -15.62
N ARG A 81 -18.68 20.67 -15.27
CA ARG A 81 -19.37 20.28 -14.03
C ARG A 81 -18.82 18.98 -13.46
N ASP A 82 -18.95 18.77 -12.16
CA ASP A 82 -18.48 17.57 -11.45
C ASP A 82 -19.07 16.27 -11.98
N LYS A 83 -20.35 16.28 -12.36
CA LYS A 83 -20.99 15.08 -12.91
C LYS A 83 -20.43 14.63 -14.25
N ASP A 84 -19.76 15.53 -14.97
CA ASP A 84 -19.15 15.24 -16.27
C ASP A 84 -17.73 14.65 -16.06
N VAL A 85 -17.15 14.81 -14.86
CA VAL A 85 -15.88 14.21 -14.43
C VAL A 85 -16.06 12.69 -14.22
N PRO A 86 -15.16 11.85 -14.77
CA PRO A 86 -15.23 10.40 -14.59
C PRO A 86 -15.10 9.99 -13.11
N SER A 87 -16.05 9.19 -12.61
CA SER A 87 -16.19 8.88 -11.17
C SER A 87 -15.18 7.87 -10.62
N ARG A 88 -14.48 7.14 -11.49
CA ARG A 88 -13.22 6.39 -11.31
C ARG A 88 -13.10 5.41 -12.48
N THR A 89 -11.94 5.38 -13.15
CA THR A 89 -11.55 4.29 -14.08
C THR A 89 -12.52 4.01 -15.25
N GLU A 90 -12.92 5.01 -16.04
CA GLU A 90 -13.01 4.75 -17.49
C GLU A 90 -11.55 4.66 -17.97
N GLU A 91 -10.91 3.50 -17.77
CA GLU A 91 -9.50 3.28 -18.08
C GLU A 91 -9.24 3.56 -19.56
N LEU A 92 -8.53 4.65 -19.85
CA LEU A 92 -7.82 4.78 -21.12
C LEU A 92 -6.74 3.69 -21.12
N ILE A 93 -7.05 2.54 -21.72
CA ILE A 93 -6.06 1.47 -21.93
C ILE A 93 -5.13 1.95 -23.03
N VAL A 94 -3.95 2.42 -22.64
CA VAL A 94 -2.95 2.87 -23.61
C VAL A 94 -1.60 2.19 -23.41
N GLU A 95 -1.48 1.00 -23.99
CA GLU A 95 -0.23 0.27 -24.24
C GLU A 95 0.84 0.38 -23.11
N GLN A 96 2.12 0.60 -23.44
CA GLN A 96 3.25 0.57 -22.49
C GLN A 96 3.61 1.97 -21.94
N THR A 97 2.72 2.95 -22.07
CA THR A 97 3.00 4.36 -21.77
C THR A 97 2.51 4.76 -20.39
N LYS A 98 3.36 5.45 -19.60
CA LYS A 98 2.92 6.09 -18.35
C LYS A 98 2.15 7.38 -18.66
N LEU A 99 0.84 7.36 -18.45
CA LEU A 99 -0.05 8.51 -18.58
C LEU A 99 -0.38 9.07 -17.20
N ASP A 100 -0.24 10.38 -17.01
CA ASP A 100 -0.72 11.08 -15.81
C ASP A 100 -1.80 12.09 -16.22
N ILE A 101 -3.05 11.63 -16.20
CA ILE A 101 -4.22 12.44 -16.57
C ILE A 101 -4.94 12.90 -15.31
N MET A 102 -5.03 14.23 -15.14
CA MET A 102 -5.85 14.88 -14.13
C MET A 102 -7.21 15.24 -14.71
N TYR A 103 -8.29 14.78 -14.09
CA TYR A 103 -9.65 15.19 -14.41
C TYR A 103 -10.17 16.14 -13.35
N ILE A 104 -10.73 17.27 -13.76
CA ILE A 104 -11.24 18.30 -12.85
C ILE A 104 -12.41 19.05 -13.49
N SER A 105 -13.29 19.64 -12.69
CA SER A 105 -14.36 20.50 -13.18
C SER A 105 -14.10 21.99 -12.90
N LEU A 106 -14.71 22.86 -13.70
CA LEU A 106 -14.75 24.31 -13.45
C LEU A 106 -15.61 24.69 -12.23
N GLU A 107 -16.30 23.76 -11.57
CA GLU A 107 -16.94 24.04 -10.29
C GLU A 107 -15.90 24.19 -9.15
N HIS A 108 -14.65 23.75 -9.39
CA HIS A 108 -13.49 23.90 -8.51
C HIS A 108 -12.39 24.76 -9.18
N GLU A 109 -12.71 26.02 -9.52
CA GLU A 109 -11.81 26.91 -10.29
C GLU A 109 -10.42 27.10 -9.66
N ASP A 110 -10.33 27.17 -8.33
CA ASP A 110 -9.07 27.35 -7.59
C ASP A 110 -8.14 26.13 -7.70
N GLU A 111 -8.70 24.93 -7.70
CA GLU A 111 -7.97 23.69 -7.98
C GLU A 111 -7.51 23.64 -9.45
N VAL A 112 -8.36 24.03 -10.42
CA VAL A 112 -8.00 24.09 -11.84
C VAL A 112 -6.80 25.03 -12.05
N VAL A 113 -6.87 26.23 -11.47
CA VAL A 113 -5.78 27.22 -11.54
C VAL A 113 -4.51 26.68 -10.90
N SER A 114 -4.63 25.96 -9.78
CA SER A 114 -3.49 25.35 -9.09
C SER A 114 -2.82 24.23 -9.89
N TYR A 115 -3.58 23.37 -10.58
CA TYR A 115 -3.03 22.35 -11.48
C TYR A 115 -2.32 22.97 -12.69
N VAL A 116 -2.93 23.99 -13.31
CA VAL A 116 -2.30 24.74 -14.40
C VAL A 116 -0.99 25.38 -13.92
N GLU A 117 -1.00 26.00 -12.75
CA GLU A 117 0.19 26.59 -12.14
C GLU A 117 1.27 25.51 -11.87
N LEU A 118 0.88 24.31 -11.46
CA LEU A 118 1.81 23.21 -11.22
C LEU A 118 2.54 22.82 -12.51
N PHE A 119 1.82 22.73 -13.62
CA PHE A 119 2.37 22.33 -14.91
C PHE A 119 3.22 23.43 -15.57
N LEU A 120 2.94 24.69 -15.24
CA LEU A 120 3.75 25.84 -15.63
C LEU A 120 5.05 25.96 -14.83
N ASN A 121 5.33 25.07 -13.87
CA ASN A 121 6.57 25.04 -13.11
C ASN A 121 7.26 23.67 -13.23
N ASN A 122 8.54 23.65 -13.59
CA ASN A 122 9.30 22.40 -13.60
C ASN A 122 9.65 21.95 -12.17
N ARG A 123 10.23 20.75 -12.03
CA ARG A 123 10.65 20.17 -10.72
C ARG A 123 11.61 21.04 -9.90
N PHE A 124 12.22 22.05 -10.50
CA PHE A 124 13.12 22.99 -9.82
C PHE A 124 12.43 24.32 -9.49
N GLY A 125 11.11 24.41 -9.65
CA GLY A 125 10.32 25.62 -9.41
C GLY A 125 10.51 26.71 -10.47
N ARG A 126 11.05 26.38 -11.65
CA ARG A 126 11.21 27.37 -12.73
C ARG A 126 9.99 27.37 -13.64
N LYS A 127 9.56 28.57 -14.02
CA LYS A 127 8.47 28.77 -14.97
C LYS A 127 8.81 28.26 -16.35
N VAL A 128 7.97 27.37 -16.88
CA VAL A 128 8.05 26.75 -18.21
C VAL A 128 6.74 26.92 -18.96
N GLY A 129 6.74 26.60 -20.26
CA GLY A 129 5.55 26.59 -21.07
C GLY A 129 4.75 25.30 -20.98
N MET A 130 3.45 25.42 -21.22
CA MET A 130 2.48 24.32 -21.35
C MET A 130 1.70 24.49 -22.65
N ILE A 131 1.18 23.41 -23.21
CA ILE A 131 0.29 23.47 -24.38
C ILE A 131 -1.17 23.39 -23.93
N GLN A 132 -2.02 24.21 -24.54
CA GLN A 132 -3.46 23.99 -24.55
C GLN A 132 -3.88 23.50 -25.93
N ILE A 133 -4.68 22.43 -25.97
CA ILE A 133 -5.23 21.89 -27.22
C ILE A 133 -6.57 22.58 -27.51
N ASP A 134 -6.67 23.14 -28.71
CA ASP A 134 -7.92 23.66 -29.24
C ASP A 134 -8.80 22.52 -29.75
N LEU A 135 -9.57 21.91 -28.83
CA LEU A 135 -10.43 20.76 -29.14
C LEU A 135 -11.55 21.07 -30.14
N TYR A 136 -12.01 22.33 -30.19
CA TYR A 136 -13.19 22.73 -30.97
C TYR A 136 -12.88 23.74 -32.09
N SER A 137 -11.59 24.00 -32.36
CA SER A 137 -11.16 25.05 -33.29
C SER A 137 -11.69 26.45 -32.92
N GLU A 138 -11.82 26.74 -31.63
CA GLU A 138 -12.35 28.00 -31.08
C GLU A 138 -11.29 29.11 -30.95
N GLY A 139 -9.99 28.80 -31.15
CA GLY A 139 -8.90 29.77 -31.23
C GLY A 139 -8.65 30.61 -29.98
N LYS A 140 -9.11 30.16 -28.80
CA LYS A 140 -9.04 30.92 -27.54
C LYS A 140 -8.04 30.32 -26.55
N GLU A 141 -7.03 31.10 -26.20
CA GLU A 141 -6.13 30.83 -25.07
C GLU A 141 -6.87 30.96 -23.74
N TRP A 142 -6.63 30.03 -22.83
CA TRP A 142 -7.02 30.15 -21.44
C TRP A 142 -6.18 31.24 -20.76
N THR A 143 -6.85 32.25 -20.21
CA THR A 143 -6.21 33.31 -19.43
C THR A 143 -6.72 33.23 -18.00
N THR A 144 -5.84 32.89 -17.07
CA THR A 144 -6.14 32.87 -15.63
C THR A 144 -6.34 34.30 -15.14
N LYS A 145 -7.55 34.62 -14.66
CA LYS A 145 -7.85 35.93 -14.02
C LYS A 145 -7.82 35.88 -12.50
N GLN A 146 -7.67 34.69 -11.92
CA GLN A 146 -7.75 34.44 -10.48
C GLN A 146 -6.35 34.26 -9.90
N GLU A 147 -6.11 34.82 -8.71
CA GLU A 147 -4.86 34.60 -7.98
C GLU A 147 -4.82 33.18 -7.42
N VAL A 148 -3.67 32.53 -7.54
CA VAL A 148 -3.44 31.16 -7.06
C VAL A 148 -3.50 31.16 -5.52
N ASN A 149 -4.23 30.22 -4.93
CA ASN A 149 -4.18 29.99 -3.49
C ASN A 149 -2.93 29.16 -3.13
N ASP A 150 -1.96 29.77 -2.46
CA ASP A 150 -0.69 29.14 -2.08
C ASP A 150 -0.86 27.81 -1.32
N ASN A 151 -1.90 27.68 -0.49
CA ASN A 151 -2.16 26.45 0.27
C ASN A 151 -2.73 25.34 -0.63
N THR A 152 -3.66 25.66 -1.52
CA THR A 152 -4.23 24.69 -2.49
C THR A 152 -3.15 24.20 -3.44
N PHE A 153 -2.29 25.10 -3.91
CA PHE A 153 -1.15 24.77 -4.75
C PHE A 153 -0.17 23.79 -4.09
N GLU A 154 0.22 24.05 -2.83
CA GLU A 154 1.14 23.15 -2.11
C GLU A 154 0.51 21.78 -1.80
N ILE A 155 -0.81 21.70 -1.58
CA ILE A 155 -1.52 20.42 -1.43
C ILE A 155 -1.48 19.63 -2.74
N ILE A 156 -1.83 20.25 -3.87
CA ILE A 156 -1.84 19.62 -5.19
C ILE A 156 -0.43 19.17 -5.60
N LYS A 157 0.59 20.00 -5.36
CA LYS A 157 1.98 19.68 -5.64
C LYS A 157 2.47 18.46 -4.86
N ARG A 158 2.08 18.32 -3.59
CA ARG A 158 2.35 17.12 -2.78
C ARG A 158 1.62 15.90 -3.36
N ALA A 159 0.32 16.03 -3.64
CA ALA A 159 -0.48 14.96 -4.21
C ALA A 159 0.07 14.45 -5.56
N TYR A 160 0.51 15.36 -6.44
CA TYR A 160 1.15 15.02 -7.72
C TYR A 160 2.51 14.34 -7.55
N THR A 161 3.35 14.85 -6.65
CA THR A 161 4.66 14.26 -6.34
C THR A 161 4.51 12.85 -5.75
N ASP A 162 3.54 12.66 -4.86
CA ASP A 162 3.22 11.36 -4.26
C ASP A 162 2.58 10.41 -5.28
N ARG A 163 1.71 10.89 -6.20
CA ARG A 163 1.20 10.09 -7.33
C ARG A 163 2.32 9.53 -8.19
N ARG A 164 3.38 10.30 -8.45
CA ARG A 164 4.52 9.81 -9.26
C ARG A 164 5.27 8.64 -8.61
N ILE A 165 5.21 8.53 -7.29
CA ILE A 165 5.81 7.44 -6.49
C ILE A 165 4.87 6.22 -6.45
N HIS A 166 3.58 6.37 -6.77
CA HIS A 166 2.59 5.31 -6.69
C HIS A 166 2.14 4.79 -8.08
N GLU A 167 2.32 3.47 -8.24
CA GLU A 167 1.67 2.54 -9.18
C GLU A 167 2.31 2.32 -10.57
N VAL A 168 3.25 1.37 -10.58
CA VAL A 168 3.36 0.34 -11.65
C VAL A 168 3.16 -1.08 -11.07
N ASN A 169 2.92 -1.25 -9.76
CA ASN A 169 2.58 -2.54 -9.17
C ASN A 169 1.53 -2.37 -8.06
N ASP A 170 0.32 -2.92 -8.25
CA ASP A 170 -0.62 -3.16 -7.14
C ASP A 170 0.06 -4.10 -6.14
N HIS A 171 0.25 -3.66 -4.91
CA HIS A 171 0.96 -4.43 -3.90
C HIS A 171 0.10 -5.59 -3.38
N GLN A 172 0.73 -6.72 -3.06
CA GLN A 172 0.04 -7.90 -2.53
C GLN A 172 -0.52 -7.64 -1.11
N GLY A 173 0.18 -6.83 -0.34
CA GLY A 173 -0.12 -6.49 1.05
C GLY A 173 1.10 -5.86 1.72
N VAL A 174 0.99 -5.61 3.03
CA VAL A 174 2.11 -5.19 3.88
C VAL A 174 2.60 -6.40 4.67
N LEU A 175 3.88 -6.72 4.57
CA LEU A 175 4.53 -7.79 5.33
C LEU A 175 5.40 -7.18 6.42
N VAL A 176 5.02 -7.43 7.67
CA VAL A 176 5.76 -7.01 8.86
C VAL A 176 6.53 -8.19 9.42
N THR A 177 7.77 -7.95 9.81
CA THR A 177 8.59 -8.93 10.51
C THR A 177 8.94 -8.44 11.92
N ILE A 178 8.96 -9.36 12.88
CA ILE A 178 9.29 -9.05 14.28
C ILE A 178 10.34 -10.04 14.77
N HIS A 179 11.47 -9.52 15.26
CA HIS A 179 12.58 -10.34 15.74
C HIS A 179 12.42 -10.79 17.19
N GLY A 180 13.30 -11.70 17.60
CA GLY A 180 13.40 -12.18 18.98
C GLY A 180 14.44 -11.45 19.84
N LEU A 181 14.71 -12.00 21.01
CA LEU A 181 15.75 -11.51 21.92
C LEU A 181 17.14 -11.62 21.28
N LEU A 182 18.05 -10.74 21.71
CA LEU A 182 19.46 -10.70 21.31
C LEU A 182 19.67 -10.68 19.79
N SER A 183 18.72 -10.12 19.05
CA SER A 183 18.70 -10.08 17.59
C SER A 183 18.27 -8.71 17.09
N GLN A 184 18.91 -8.24 16.02
CA GLN A 184 18.50 -7.05 15.27
C GLN A 184 17.76 -7.44 13.98
N GLY A 185 17.25 -8.68 13.91
CA GLY A 185 16.53 -9.18 12.75
C GLY A 185 17.38 -9.26 11.47
N LYS A 186 18.66 -9.64 11.56
CA LYS A 186 19.57 -9.73 10.39
C LYS A 186 19.00 -10.57 9.23
N TRP A 187 18.17 -11.56 9.55
CA TRP A 187 17.44 -12.39 8.58
C TRP A 187 16.43 -11.61 7.73
N ASN A 188 16.08 -10.37 8.09
CA ASN A 188 15.31 -9.48 7.22
C ASN A 188 16.02 -9.24 5.88
N ALA A 189 17.35 -9.35 5.82
CA ALA A 189 18.10 -9.28 4.57
C ALA A 189 17.75 -10.43 3.60
N GLU A 190 17.27 -11.56 4.10
CA GLU A 190 16.78 -12.67 3.26
C GLU A 190 15.32 -12.45 2.84
N ILE A 191 14.47 -12.01 3.76
CA ILE A 191 13.03 -11.84 3.49
C ILE A 191 12.75 -10.65 2.59
N ALA A 192 13.41 -9.51 2.81
CA ALA A 192 13.17 -8.27 2.09
C ALA A 192 13.19 -8.45 0.55
N PRO A 193 14.26 -9.00 -0.07
CA PRO A 193 14.29 -9.16 -1.53
C PRO A 193 13.20 -10.11 -2.03
N ILE A 194 12.91 -11.20 -1.30
CA ILE A 194 11.87 -12.16 -1.69
C ILE A 194 10.50 -11.51 -1.64
N ALA A 195 10.14 -10.89 -0.51
CA ALA A 195 8.85 -10.25 -0.31
C ALA A 195 8.63 -9.09 -1.31
N SER A 196 9.63 -8.21 -1.46
CA SER A 196 9.55 -7.08 -2.39
C SER A 196 9.47 -7.52 -3.85
N SER A 197 10.21 -8.56 -4.26
CA SER A 197 10.10 -9.12 -5.63
C SER A 197 8.72 -9.71 -5.94
N GLN A 198 7.99 -10.13 -4.91
CA GLN A 198 6.63 -10.63 -5.01
C GLN A 198 5.57 -9.54 -4.76
N GLY A 199 5.96 -8.26 -4.77
CA GLY A 199 5.04 -7.13 -4.68
C GLY A 199 4.54 -6.82 -3.27
N TRP A 200 5.19 -7.31 -2.21
CA TRP A 200 4.84 -6.93 -0.84
C TRP A 200 5.56 -5.65 -0.41
N ILE A 201 4.84 -4.79 0.31
CA ILE A 201 5.44 -3.70 1.06
C ILE A 201 6.10 -4.32 2.30
N PHE A 202 7.43 -4.27 2.38
CA PHE A 202 8.18 -4.89 3.48
C PHE A 202 8.47 -3.86 4.57
N ALA A 203 8.01 -4.14 5.80
CA ALA A 203 8.11 -3.22 6.93
C ALA A 203 8.58 -3.95 8.20
N PRO A 204 9.90 -4.10 8.43
CA PRO A 204 10.39 -4.75 9.64
C PRO A 204 10.16 -3.87 10.87
N TYR A 205 9.67 -4.46 11.96
CA TYR A 205 9.62 -3.84 13.27
C TYR A 205 10.84 -4.28 14.10
N ILE A 206 11.66 -3.30 14.48
CA ILE A 206 12.88 -3.50 15.28
C ILE A 206 12.73 -2.74 16.58
N TYR A 207 12.87 -3.42 17.71
CA TYR A 207 12.76 -2.83 19.05
C TYR A 207 14.13 -2.86 19.76
N GLU A 208 14.48 -1.75 20.42
CA GLU A 208 15.84 -1.53 20.93
C GLU A 208 16.22 -2.41 22.13
N TYR A 209 15.29 -2.62 23.05
CA TYR A 209 15.51 -3.43 24.26
C TYR A 209 15.17 -4.88 23.99
N ASN A 210 16.15 -5.71 23.62
CA ASN A 210 15.92 -7.12 23.27
C ASN A 210 16.68 -8.11 24.18
N THR A 211 17.01 -7.73 25.40
CA THR A 211 17.76 -8.56 26.34
C THR A 211 16.86 -9.57 27.10
N PRO A 212 17.42 -10.70 27.60
CA PRO A 212 16.64 -11.74 28.28
C PRO A 212 15.82 -11.30 29.49
N ASP A 213 16.13 -10.16 30.10
CA ASP A 213 15.35 -9.61 31.20
C ASP A 213 13.91 -9.21 30.79
N LEU A 214 13.61 -9.11 29.49
CA LEU A 214 12.23 -9.00 29.00
C LEU A 214 11.33 -10.16 29.45
N LEU A 215 11.88 -11.36 29.62
CA LEU A 215 11.12 -12.51 30.09
C LEU A 215 10.59 -12.30 31.53
N ILE A 216 11.24 -11.44 32.31
CA ILE A 216 10.91 -11.22 33.73
C ILE A 216 10.39 -9.82 34.04
N ASN A 217 10.69 -8.80 33.21
CA ASN A 217 10.39 -7.41 33.51
C ASN A 217 9.09 -6.90 32.81
N PRO A 218 7.93 -6.88 33.50
CA PRO A 218 6.65 -6.48 32.89
C PRO A 218 6.63 -5.04 32.40
N LYS A 219 7.34 -4.11 33.05
CA LYS A 219 7.36 -2.70 32.61
C LYS A 219 8.05 -2.55 31.26
N LYS A 220 9.16 -3.26 31.04
CA LYS A 220 9.84 -3.27 29.75
C LYS A 220 8.98 -3.94 28.67
N ARG A 221 8.28 -5.03 29.00
CA ARG A 221 7.33 -5.66 28.07
C ARG A 221 6.21 -4.71 27.66
N GLN A 222 5.62 -4.02 28.63
CA GLN A 222 4.56 -3.05 28.39
C GLN A 222 5.05 -1.92 27.49
N LYS A 223 6.26 -1.39 27.74
CA LYS A 223 6.86 -0.38 26.86
C LYS A 223 6.97 -0.87 25.41
N ILE A 224 7.52 -2.06 25.17
CA ILE A 224 7.64 -2.61 23.81
C ILE A 224 6.26 -2.79 23.16
N LEU A 225 5.27 -3.24 23.93
CA LEU A 225 3.91 -3.40 23.43
C LEU A 225 3.29 -2.05 23.04
N ASP A 226 3.47 -1.02 23.84
CA ASP A 226 2.98 0.33 23.54
C ASP A 226 3.69 0.93 22.32
N ASP A 227 5.02 0.81 22.26
CA ASP A 227 5.82 1.23 21.09
C ASP A 227 5.38 0.48 19.81
N PHE A 228 5.06 -0.82 19.91
CA PHE A 228 4.54 -1.61 18.78
C PHE A 228 3.14 -1.16 18.37
N ARG A 229 2.25 -0.86 19.33
CA ARG A 229 0.87 -0.42 19.07
C ARG A 229 0.83 0.89 18.29
N GLU A 230 1.65 1.87 18.68
CA GLU A 230 1.78 3.14 17.96
C GLU A 230 2.31 2.89 16.54
N TRP A 231 3.42 2.14 16.43
CA TRP A 231 4.07 1.88 15.16
C TRP A 231 3.18 1.13 14.15
N ILE A 232 2.47 0.09 14.60
CA ILE A 232 1.62 -0.73 13.72
C ILE A 232 0.38 0.04 13.28
N TYR A 233 -0.16 0.90 14.14
CA TYR A 233 -1.28 1.78 13.79
C TYR A 233 -0.86 2.81 12.74
N ASP A 234 0.28 3.47 12.93
CA ASP A 234 0.82 4.41 11.96
C ASP A 234 1.15 3.74 10.61
N LEU A 235 1.63 2.49 10.63
CA LEU A 235 1.82 1.71 9.41
C LEU A 235 0.49 1.41 8.70
N HIS A 236 -0.55 1.03 9.45
CA HIS A 236 -1.89 0.80 8.90
C HIS A 236 -2.47 2.07 8.28
N MET A 237 -2.33 3.21 8.96
CA MET A 237 -2.81 4.51 8.47
C MET A 237 -2.06 4.99 7.23
N ARG A 238 -0.78 4.65 7.08
CA ARG A 238 0.00 4.93 5.86
C ARG A 238 -0.39 4.05 4.68
N TYR A 239 -0.86 2.83 4.93
CA TYR A 239 -1.21 1.85 3.90
C TYR A 239 -2.64 1.29 4.08
N PRO A 240 -3.69 2.13 4.11
CA PRO A 240 -5.04 1.71 4.49
C PRO A 240 -5.69 0.75 3.48
N LYS A 241 -5.25 0.77 2.22
CA LYS A 241 -5.69 -0.14 1.14
C LYS A 241 -5.23 -1.58 1.38
N TYR A 242 -4.09 -1.77 2.04
CA TYR A 242 -3.38 -3.05 2.08
C TYR A 242 -3.55 -3.77 3.41
N ARG A 243 -3.69 -5.09 3.34
CA ARG A 243 -3.78 -5.93 4.54
C ARG A 243 -2.39 -6.21 5.08
N ILE A 244 -2.27 -6.16 6.41
CA ILE A 244 -1.03 -6.44 7.13
C ILE A 244 -0.94 -7.93 7.46
N SER A 245 0.19 -8.55 7.15
CA SER A 245 0.55 -9.90 7.59
C SER A 245 1.87 -9.85 8.38
N ILE A 246 2.02 -10.74 9.36
CA ILE A 246 3.13 -10.74 10.31
C ILE A 246 3.95 -12.04 10.16
N ILE A 247 5.28 -11.93 10.22
CA ILE A 247 6.19 -13.03 10.55
C ILE A 247 6.87 -12.70 11.87
N ALA A 248 6.59 -13.47 12.91
CA ALA A 248 7.10 -13.24 14.26
C ALA A 248 8.02 -14.37 14.70
N HIS A 249 9.25 -14.03 15.06
CA HIS A 249 10.25 -14.97 15.56
C HIS A 249 10.43 -14.83 17.06
N SER A 250 10.44 -15.97 17.78
CA SER A 250 10.82 -16.02 19.19
C SER A 250 10.02 -14.98 20.01
N TYR A 251 10.67 -14.05 20.70
CA TYR A 251 9.99 -13.02 21.48
C TYR A 251 9.02 -12.13 20.69
N GLY A 252 9.20 -11.97 19.38
CA GLY A 252 8.21 -11.33 18.52
C GLY A 252 6.83 -11.99 18.60
N SER A 253 6.77 -13.31 18.81
CA SER A 253 5.50 -14.04 19.01
C SER A 253 4.76 -13.59 20.26
N HIS A 254 5.49 -13.29 21.35
CA HIS A 254 4.92 -12.77 22.59
C HIS A 254 4.33 -11.37 22.41
N ILE A 255 4.99 -10.49 21.63
CA ILE A 255 4.48 -9.15 21.30
C ILE A 255 3.12 -9.26 20.59
N ILE A 256 3.04 -10.14 19.58
CA ILE A 256 1.80 -10.35 18.82
C ILE A 256 0.68 -10.92 19.69
N ALA A 257 0.95 -11.98 20.46
CA ALA A 257 -0.07 -12.55 21.33
C ALA A 257 -0.54 -11.53 22.39
N SER A 258 0.37 -10.73 22.95
CA SER A 258 0.01 -9.66 23.90
C SER A 258 -0.83 -8.55 23.26
N TYR A 259 -0.54 -8.21 22.01
CA TYR A 259 -1.36 -7.27 21.24
C TYR A 259 -2.77 -7.81 21.05
N LEU A 260 -2.92 -9.08 20.67
CA LEU A 260 -4.23 -9.68 20.41
C LEU A 260 -5.08 -9.86 21.70
N GLU A 261 -4.45 -10.22 22.81
CA GLU A 261 -5.09 -10.35 24.13
C GLU A 261 -5.44 -8.99 24.76
N GLY A 262 -4.70 -7.93 24.41
CA GLY A 262 -4.90 -6.59 24.97
C GLY A 262 -6.20 -5.90 24.55
N PHE A 263 -6.97 -6.48 23.63
CA PHE A 263 -8.26 -5.96 23.17
C PHE A 263 -9.36 -7.00 23.39
N GLU A 264 -10.56 -6.56 23.75
CA GLU A 264 -11.69 -7.47 24.01
C GLU A 264 -12.21 -8.07 22.70
N GLU A 265 -12.83 -7.26 21.84
CA GLU A 265 -13.49 -7.74 20.62
C GLU A 265 -12.63 -7.50 19.36
N PHE A 266 -12.34 -6.24 19.03
CA PHE A 266 -11.59 -5.85 17.83
C PHE A 266 -10.25 -5.21 18.16
N THR A 267 -9.24 -5.48 17.33
CA THR A 267 -7.99 -4.73 17.35
C THR A 267 -8.06 -3.53 16.41
N PRO A 268 -7.42 -2.38 16.75
CA PRO A 268 -7.31 -1.24 15.84
C PRO A 268 -6.64 -1.60 14.51
N VAL A 269 -5.76 -2.61 14.52
CA VAL A 269 -5.15 -3.18 13.33
C VAL A 269 -5.43 -4.68 13.29
N PHE A 270 -6.14 -5.11 12.26
CA PHE A 270 -6.41 -6.52 11.99
C PHE A 270 -5.25 -7.17 11.22
N PHE A 271 -4.86 -8.38 11.60
CA PHE A 271 -3.82 -9.14 10.89
C PHE A 271 -4.41 -10.19 9.94
N ASN A 272 -4.12 -10.09 8.65
CA ASN A 272 -4.61 -11.07 7.68
C ASN A 272 -3.95 -12.44 7.86
N CYS A 273 -2.63 -12.47 8.04
CA CYS A 273 -1.90 -13.70 8.32
C CYS A 273 -0.85 -13.47 9.41
N ILE A 274 -0.63 -14.47 10.25
CA ILE A 274 0.47 -14.50 11.22
C ILE A 274 1.25 -15.79 10.98
N ILE A 275 2.55 -15.69 10.77
CA ILE A 275 3.48 -16.82 10.75
C ILE A 275 4.33 -16.75 12.01
N LEU A 276 4.33 -17.82 12.78
CA LEU A 276 5.08 -17.97 14.02
C LEU A 276 6.23 -18.95 13.80
N THR A 277 7.42 -18.57 14.23
CA THR A 277 8.63 -19.43 14.14
C THR A 277 9.43 -19.31 15.42
N GLY A 278 9.85 -20.45 16.00
CA GLY A 278 10.46 -20.48 17.34
C GLY A 278 9.53 -19.85 18.39
N SER A 279 8.22 -20.04 18.24
CA SER A 279 7.18 -19.39 19.05
C SER A 279 7.36 -19.68 20.54
N ILE A 280 7.24 -18.64 21.37
CA ILE A 280 7.25 -18.77 22.84
C ILE A 280 5.87 -18.51 23.43
N ILE A 281 4.82 -18.71 22.65
CA ILE A 281 3.43 -18.59 23.11
C ILE A 281 3.03 -19.89 23.85
N ASN A 282 2.19 -19.77 24.86
CA ASN A 282 1.57 -20.88 25.57
C ASN A 282 0.82 -21.79 24.60
N THR A 283 1.00 -23.10 24.76
CA THR A 283 0.36 -24.12 23.92
C THR A 283 -1.17 -24.04 23.99
N ASN A 284 -1.72 -23.57 25.11
CA ASN A 284 -3.15 -23.42 25.35
C ASN A 284 -3.72 -22.05 24.91
N PHE A 285 -2.96 -21.24 24.17
CA PHE A 285 -3.45 -19.98 23.62
C PHE A 285 -4.67 -20.22 22.71
N ASN A 286 -5.74 -19.45 22.89
CA ASN A 286 -7.03 -19.73 22.24
C ASN A 286 -7.21 -18.89 20.97
N TRP A 287 -6.65 -19.37 19.86
CA TRP A 287 -6.76 -18.71 18.55
C TRP A 287 -8.20 -18.46 18.08
N ASN A 288 -9.18 -19.26 18.52
CA ASN A 288 -10.58 -19.05 18.17
C ASN A 288 -11.14 -17.74 18.73
N LEU A 289 -10.64 -17.24 19.87
CA LEU A 289 -11.10 -15.95 20.44
C LEU A 289 -10.64 -14.74 19.62
N HIS A 290 -9.65 -14.91 18.76
CA HIS A 290 -9.09 -13.84 17.93
C HIS A 290 -9.53 -13.95 16.47
N ARG A 291 -10.20 -15.05 16.10
CA ARG A 291 -10.70 -15.31 14.75
C ARG A 291 -11.71 -14.26 14.32
N ALA A 292 -11.60 -13.83 13.07
CA ALA A 292 -12.49 -12.90 12.37
C ALA A 292 -12.52 -11.45 12.89
N THR A 293 -12.19 -11.21 14.15
CA THR A 293 -12.16 -9.85 14.72
C THR A 293 -10.74 -9.28 14.88
N LYS A 294 -9.71 -10.13 14.99
CA LYS A 294 -8.32 -9.69 15.21
C LYS A 294 -7.31 -10.33 14.24
N VAL A 295 -7.51 -11.59 13.87
CA VAL A 295 -6.66 -12.31 12.91
C VAL A 295 -7.48 -13.25 12.01
N ALA A 296 -7.09 -13.38 10.74
CA ALA A 296 -7.75 -14.31 9.82
C ALA A 296 -7.05 -15.67 9.73
N ARG A 297 -5.72 -15.75 9.65
CA ARG A 297 -4.98 -17.02 9.53
C ARG A 297 -3.69 -17.02 10.33
N VAL A 298 -3.32 -18.20 10.82
CA VAL A 298 -2.10 -18.42 11.62
C VAL A 298 -1.40 -19.68 11.12
N LEU A 299 -0.10 -19.57 10.86
CA LEU A 299 0.80 -20.69 10.62
C LEU A 299 1.81 -20.77 11.75
N ASN A 300 1.89 -21.91 12.44
CA ASN A 300 2.91 -22.19 13.44
C ASN A 300 3.94 -23.17 12.87
N GLU A 301 5.19 -22.74 12.79
CA GLU A 301 6.33 -23.59 12.46
C GLU A 301 6.88 -24.24 13.73
N ILE A 302 6.79 -25.57 13.78
CA ILE A 302 7.23 -26.37 14.92
C ILE A 302 8.62 -26.95 14.63
N ALA A 303 9.56 -26.66 15.52
CA ALA A 303 10.94 -27.13 15.49
C ALA A 303 11.22 -27.96 16.76
N PRO A 304 11.06 -29.29 16.74
CA PRO A 304 11.26 -30.13 17.92
C PRO A 304 12.68 -30.04 18.51
N ASN A 305 13.66 -29.65 17.69
CA ASN A 305 15.06 -29.50 18.09
C ASN A 305 15.43 -28.04 18.45
N ASP A 306 14.44 -27.17 18.68
CA ASP A 306 14.67 -25.82 19.19
C ASP A 306 15.12 -25.84 20.64
N GLN A 307 16.43 -25.70 20.82
CA GLN A 307 17.08 -25.72 22.13
C GLN A 307 16.63 -24.58 23.05
N TRP A 308 16.22 -23.41 22.54
CA TRP A 308 15.94 -22.24 23.37
C TRP A 308 14.49 -22.25 23.87
N VAL A 309 13.54 -22.55 22.98
CA VAL A 309 12.12 -22.64 23.33
C VAL A 309 11.89 -23.80 24.30
N SER A 310 12.66 -24.89 24.18
CA SER A 310 12.60 -26.03 25.09
C SER A 310 12.80 -25.67 26.58
N PHE A 311 13.55 -24.59 26.86
CA PHE A 311 13.79 -24.09 28.23
C PHE A 311 12.69 -23.16 28.76
N MET A 312 11.74 -22.74 27.93
CA MET A 312 10.59 -21.95 28.41
C MET A 312 9.79 -22.77 29.43
N PRO A 313 9.26 -22.21 30.53
CA PRO A 313 8.45 -23.01 31.45
C PRO A 313 7.03 -23.22 30.90
N ASN A 314 6.45 -24.41 31.12
CA ASN A 314 5.04 -24.71 30.79
C ASN A 314 4.07 -24.03 31.76
N GLU A 315 4.52 -23.81 33.01
CA GLU A 315 3.79 -23.11 34.05
C GLU A 315 4.77 -22.17 34.78
N TRP A 316 4.51 -20.87 34.74
CA TRP A 316 5.29 -19.92 35.53
C TRP A 316 4.78 -19.90 36.99
N ARG A 317 5.55 -20.45 37.93
CA ARG A 317 5.22 -20.48 39.37
C ARG A 317 5.83 -19.29 40.13
N GLY A 318 5.26 -18.89 41.26
CA GLY A 318 5.83 -17.86 42.15
C GLY A 318 5.63 -16.42 41.66
N ILE A 319 6.63 -15.54 41.82
CA ILE A 319 6.60 -14.11 41.38
C ILE A 319 6.35 -13.95 39.87
N TYR A 320 6.47 -15.05 39.13
CA TYR A 320 6.30 -15.15 37.69
C TYR A 320 4.85 -15.48 37.26
N LYS A 321 3.90 -15.59 38.20
CA LYS A 321 2.50 -16.03 38.04
C LYS A 321 1.61 -15.26 37.04
N LYS A 322 2.14 -14.33 36.24
CA LYS A 322 1.32 -13.27 35.62
C LYS A 322 1.47 -13.10 34.12
N ASN A 323 2.03 -14.07 33.40
CA ASN A 323 2.00 -14.02 31.95
C ASN A 323 1.63 -15.37 31.35
N GLU A 324 0.32 -15.61 31.25
CA GLU A 324 -0.28 -16.81 30.65
C GLU A 324 0.08 -16.96 29.17
N ILE A 325 0.64 -15.92 28.54
CA ILE A 325 1.02 -15.92 27.13
C ILE A 325 2.30 -16.71 26.89
N PHE A 326 3.25 -16.81 27.83
CA PHE A 326 4.51 -17.51 27.58
C PHE A 326 4.36 -19.04 27.61
N GLY A 327 5.06 -19.75 26.73
CA GLY A 327 5.17 -21.20 26.73
C GLY A 327 6.00 -21.75 25.56
N LYS A 328 5.67 -22.96 25.09
CA LYS A 328 6.50 -23.78 24.19
C LYS A 328 5.89 -24.11 22.83
N SER A 329 4.94 -23.31 22.34
CA SER A 329 4.25 -23.61 21.07
C SER A 329 5.18 -23.78 19.86
N GLY A 330 6.41 -23.23 19.88
CA GLY A 330 7.41 -23.45 18.83
C GLY A 330 8.05 -24.85 18.81
N VAL A 331 7.96 -25.62 19.90
CA VAL A 331 8.47 -27.00 20.03
C VAL A 331 7.34 -28.00 20.11
N ASP A 332 6.33 -27.71 20.93
CA ASP A 332 5.23 -28.63 21.24
C ASP A 332 4.01 -28.42 20.34
N GLY A 333 3.93 -27.27 19.66
CA GLY A 333 2.71 -26.82 18.99
C GLY A 333 1.66 -26.26 19.95
N PHE A 334 0.58 -25.75 19.41
CA PHE A 334 -0.63 -25.40 20.15
C PHE A 334 -1.54 -26.62 20.31
N SER A 335 -2.17 -26.75 21.48
CA SER A 335 -3.06 -27.84 21.85
C SER A 335 -4.51 -27.60 21.41
N ASN A 336 -4.92 -26.34 21.28
CA ASN A 336 -6.28 -25.97 20.88
C ASN A 336 -6.47 -26.11 19.37
N ASN A 337 -7.55 -26.79 18.97
CA ASN A 337 -7.98 -26.81 17.59
C ASN A 337 -8.64 -25.49 17.21
N SER A 338 -8.22 -24.90 16.10
CA SER A 338 -8.80 -23.70 15.52
C SER A 338 -8.74 -23.76 14.00
N ASP A 339 -9.83 -23.40 13.32
CA ASP A 339 -9.91 -23.44 11.86
C ASP A 339 -8.92 -22.48 11.18
N ILE A 340 -8.48 -21.45 11.90
CA ILE A 340 -7.51 -20.47 11.39
C ILE A 340 -6.07 -20.89 11.64
N LEU A 341 -5.81 -21.93 12.45
CA LEU A 341 -4.49 -22.37 12.85
C LEU A 341 -4.03 -23.57 12.01
N ILE A 342 -2.91 -23.39 11.31
CA ILE A 342 -2.17 -24.45 10.65
C ILE A 342 -0.87 -24.66 11.41
N GLN A 343 -0.51 -25.91 11.67
CA GLN A 343 0.74 -26.26 12.34
C GLN A 343 1.57 -27.15 11.43
N SER A 344 2.86 -26.87 11.32
CA SER A 344 3.75 -27.63 10.46
C SER A 344 5.07 -27.91 11.15
N THR A 345 5.41 -29.19 11.25
CA THR A 345 6.57 -29.67 12.01
C THR A 345 7.69 -30.10 11.08
N ASN A 346 8.93 -29.73 11.40
CA ASN A 346 10.11 -30.21 10.69
C ASN A 346 11.27 -30.50 11.66
N ASN A 347 11.80 -31.72 11.59
CA ASN A 347 12.86 -32.18 12.48
C ASN A 347 14.24 -31.57 12.19
N ILE A 348 14.46 -30.99 11.01
CA ILE A 348 15.73 -30.31 10.67
C ILE A 348 15.78 -28.92 11.31
N PHE A 349 14.64 -28.36 11.68
CA PHE A 349 14.54 -27.01 12.20
C PHE A 349 15.07 -26.89 13.63
N THR A 350 15.75 -25.79 13.88
CA THR A 350 16.29 -25.31 15.15
C THR A 350 15.96 -23.83 15.29
N HIS A 351 16.15 -23.24 16.48
CA HIS A 351 15.79 -21.84 16.73
C HIS A 351 16.38 -20.83 15.73
N THR A 352 17.56 -21.15 15.19
CA THR A 352 18.38 -20.23 14.39
C THR A 352 18.33 -20.52 12.89
N ASN A 353 17.86 -21.70 12.46
CA ASN A 353 17.93 -22.11 11.06
C ASN A 353 16.58 -22.10 10.32
N MET A 354 15.47 -21.81 11.02
CA MET A 354 14.12 -21.80 10.45
C MET A 354 13.90 -20.66 9.45
N ILE A 355 14.58 -19.53 9.64
CA ILE A 355 14.43 -18.34 8.81
C ILE A 355 15.47 -18.39 7.68
N LYS A 356 15.20 -19.25 6.70
CA LYS A 356 16.05 -19.44 5.52
C LYS A 356 15.25 -19.32 4.23
N ARG A 357 15.96 -19.00 3.14
CA ARG A 357 15.36 -18.73 1.82
C ARG A 357 14.44 -19.83 1.33
N ASP A 358 14.85 -21.08 1.49
CA ASP A 358 14.08 -22.27 1.11
C ASP A 358 12.73 -22.31 1.85
N VAL A 359 12.71 -22.09 3.16
CA VAL A 359 11.48 -22.04 3.96
C VAL A 359 10.61 -20.85 3.55
N ILE A 360 11.22 -19.67 3.38
CA ILE A 360 10.50 -18.44 3.02
C ILE A 360 9.82 -18.61 1.64
N GLU A 361 10.57 -19.04 0.62
CA GLU A 361 10.09 -19.16 -0.76
C GLU A 361 9.12 -20.34 -0.94
N ALA A 362 9.41 -21.50 -0.35
CA ALA A 362 8.61 -22.71 -0.56
C ALA A 362 7.37 -22.81 0.35
N LYS A 363 7.33 -22.06 1.45
CA LYS A 363 6.28 -22.23 2.47
C LYS A 363 5.60 -20.95 2.90
N TRP A 364 6.36 -19.97 3.38
CA TRP A 364 5.77 -18.76 3.97
C TRP A 364 5.14 -17.86 2.92
N MET A 365 5.85 -17.56 1.83
CA MET A 365 5.30 -16.74 0.76
C MET A 365 4.07 -17.39 0.07
N PRO A 366 4.08 -18.69 -0.24
CA PRO A 366 2.88 -19.40 -0.70
C PRO A 366 1.72 -19.33 0.29
N PHE A 367 1.96 -19.53 1.59
CA PHE A 367 0.92 -19.40 2.62
C PHE A 367 0.29 -18.00 2.64
N LEU A 368 1.12 -16.95 2.61
CA LEU A 368 0.65 -15.56 2.59
C LEU A 368 -0.18 -15.27 1.33
N ARG A 369 0.28 -15.73 0.15
CA ARG A 369 -0.43 -15.55 -1.12
C ARG A 369 -1.77 -16.29 -1.16
N ALA A 370 -1.79 -17.55 -0.73
CA ALA A 370 -3.01 -18.36 -0.70
C ALA A 370 -4.10 -17.75 0.21
N ASN A 371 -3.68 -16.96 1.20
CA ASN A 371 -4.58 -16.34 2.17
C ASN A 371 -4.71 -14.82 1.98
N ARG A 372 -4.38 -14.25 0.81
CA ARG A 372 -4.46 -12.79 0.54
C ARG A 372 -5.82 -12.18 0.86
N TYR A 373 -6.89 -12.95 0.70
CA TYR A 373 -8.29 -12.52 0.93
C TYR A 373 -8.95 -13.18 2.15
N ALA A 374 -8.14 -13.69 3.09
CA ALA A 374 -8.66 -14.41 4.26
C ALA A 374 -9.48 -13.50 5.17
N TYR A 375 -9.09 -12.23 5.35
CA TYR A 375 -9.89 -11.25 6.09
C TYR A 375 -11.32 -11.13 5.56
N GLN A 376 -11.50 -10.96 4.25
CA GLN A 376 -12.82 -10.79 3.65
C GLN A 376 -13.69 -12.03 3.89
N SER A 377 -13.08 -13.21 3.76
CA SER A 377 -13.75 -14.49 3.97
C SER A 377 -14.20 -14.65 5.43
N GLU A 378 -13.32 -14.36 6.39
CA GLU A 378 -13.62 -14.44 7.82
C GLU A 378 -14.65 -13.39 8.27
N MET A 379 -14.54 -12.16 7.76
CA MET A 379 -15.49 -11.09 8.07
C MET A 379 -16.89 -11.42 7.52
N ALA A 380 -16.98 -11.98 6.31
CA ALA A 380 -18.25 -12.43 5.76
C ALA A 380 -18.89 -13.53 6.61
N LEU A 381 -18.11 -14.51 7.07
CA LEU A 381 -18.57 -15.57 7.98
C LEU A 381 -19.03 -15.00 9.33
N TYR A 382 -18.29 -14.05 9.90
CA TYR A 382 -18.66 -13.37 11.14
C TYR A 382 -20.00 -12.65 11.02
N ILE A 383 -20.17 -11.83 9.98
CA ILE A 383 -21.42 -11.11 9.71
C ILE A 383 -22.57 -12.09 9.51
N TYR A 384 -22.38 -13.15 8.71
CA TYR A 384 -23.40 -14.17 8.48
C TYR A 384 -23.85 -14.86 9.77
N ASN A 385 -22.90 -15.31 10.60
CA ASN A 385 -23.20 -15.98 11.86
C ASN A 385 -23.92 -15.05 12.85
N ASN A 386 -23.54 -13.78 12.93
CA ASN A 386 -24.23 -12.80 13.77
C ASN A 386 -25.64 -12.48 13.27
N ALA A 387 -25.84 -12.36 11.95
CA ALA A 387 -27.18 -12.16 11.37
C ALA A 387 -28.10 -13.37 11.61
N LYS A 388 -27.53 -14.59 11.58
CA LYS A 388 -28.25 -15.82 11.94
C LYS A 388 -28.62 -15.85 13.42
N ASN A 389 -27.67 -15.59 14.31
CA ASN A 389 -27.88 -15.66 15.76
C ASN A 389 -28.84 -14.57 16.28
N SER A 390 -28.94 -13.43 15.59
CA SER A 390 -29.88 -12.35 15.91
C SER A 390 -31.30 -12.56 15.34
N GLY A 391 -31.55 -13.65 14.61
CA GLY A 391 -32.84 -13.94 13.98
C GLY A 391 -33.20 -12.98 12.83
N VAL A 392 -32.24 -12.17 12.36
CA VAL A 392 -32.44 -11.23 11.24
C VAL A 392 -32.65 -11.98 9.93
N LEU A 393 -31.95 -13.10 9.74
CA LEU A 393 -32.12 -13.96 8.56
C LEU A 393 -33.47 -14.67 8.52
N ASP A 394 -34.04 -15.03 9.67
CA ASP A 394 -35.36 -15.66 9.75
C ASP A 394 -36.49 -14.67 9.42
N LYS A 395 -36.30 -13.38 9.73
CA LYS A 395 -37.24 -12.30 9.35
C LYS A 395 -37.26 -12.00 7.85
N LEU A 396 -36.14 -12.22 7.15
CA LEU A 396 -36.07 -12.04 5.70
C LEU A 396 -36.76 -13.16 4.92
N HIS A 397 -36.86 -14.36 5.48
CA HIS A 397 -37.59 -15.48 4.89
C HIS A 397 -39.08 -15.56 5.30
N GLY A 398 -39.50 -14.76 6.29
CA GLY A 398 -40.90 -14.66 6.74
C GLY A 398 -41.74 -13.60 6.02
N CYS A 399 -41.17 -12.86 5.06
CA CYS A 399 -41.91 -11.98 4.16
C CYS A 399 -42.13 -12.66 2.81
N ASN A 400 -43.07 -13.61 2.76
CA ASN A 400 -43.70 -14.05 1.51
C ASN A 400 -45.20 -13.77 1.59
#